data_AF-A0A6L8BF60-F1
#
_entry.id   AF-A0A6L8BF60-F1
#
_cell.length_a   1.000
_cell.length_b   1.000
_cell.length_c   1.000
_cell.angle_alpha   90.00
_cell.angle_beta   90.00
_cell.angle_gamma   90.00
#
_symmetry.space_group_name_H-M   'P 1'
#
loop_
_entity.id
_entity.type
_entity.pdbx_description
1 polymer ?
#
loop_
_entity_poly.entity_id
_entity_poly.type
_entity_poly.pdbx_seq_one_letter_code
_entity_poly.pdbx_strand_id
1 'polypeptide(L)'
;MDPHPDILAVADALEQSGMDTRQAHACATQMHLVTHAREAVTRPEAEAFVNTLRAEIAKARAELGAQIADVKNEFSAQIADVRAEFNAHIADIRAEFNAHIADINARLDSQAAQTRADMSAMELRLEKRMVALFWRFFAGIVAFTSLLATVVLTVIRYLPPAAGG
;
A
#
# COMPACT_ATOMS: atom_id res chain seq x y z
N MET A 1 -10.02 -2.19 -65.45
CA MET A 1 -9.44 -1.79 -66.75
C MET A 1 -10.63 -1.56 -67.66
N ASP A 2 -11.21 -0.36 -67.57
CA ASP A 2 -12.33 -0.02 -68.43
C ASP A 2 -11.85 0.05 -69.88
N PRO A 3 -12.64 -0.47 -70.84
CA PRO A 3 -12.28 -0.41 -72.24
C PRO A 3 -12.46 1.03 -72.68
N HIS A 4 -11.37 1.78 -72.75
CA HIS A 4 -11.41 3.08 -73.41
C HIS A 4 -11.89 2.85 -74.85
N PRO A 5 -13.04 3.42 -75.26
CA PRO A 5 -13.46 3.32 -76.65
C PRO A 5 -12.35 3.96 -77.49
N ASP A 6 -11.71 3.14 -78.31
CA ASP A 6 -10.62 3.58 -79.17
C ASP A 6 -11.16 4.69 -80.08
N ILE A 7 -10.63 5.90 -79.91
CA ILE A 7 -11.11 7.12 -80.59
C ILE A 7 -11.08 6.89 -82.12
N LEU A 8 -10.12 6.11 -82.57
CA LEU A 8 -9.98 5.70 -83.97
C LEU A 8 -11.14 4.81 -84.42
N ALA A 9 -11.53 3.81 -83.61
CA ALA A 9 -12.69 2.97 -83.92
C ALA A 9 -14.00 3.76 -83.96
N VAL A 10 -14.13 4.80 -83.15
CA VAL A 10 -15.30 5.72 -83.17
C VAL A 10 -15.26 6.62 -84.40
N ALA A 11 -14.08 7.12 -84.80
CA ALA A 11 -13.93 7.90 -86.03
C ALA A 11 -14.24 7.05 -87.27
N ASP A 12 -13.70 5.83 -87.36
CA ASP A 12 -13.92 4.90 -88.48
C ASP A 12 -15.41 4.54 -88.65
N ALA A 13 -16.13 4.35 -87.54
CA ALA A 13 -17.56 4.09 -87.56
C ALA A 13 -18.38 5.30 -88.07
N LEU A 14 -17.96 6.52 -87.74
CA LEU A 14 -18.58 7.76 -88.22
C LEU A 14 -18.32 7.99 -89.71
N GLU A 15 -17.12 7.67 -90.21
CA GLU A 15 -16.80 7.71 -91.64
C GLU A 15 -17.63 6.70 -92.45
N GLN A 16 -17.78 5.47 -91.92
CA GLN A 16 -18.65 4.45 -92.54
C GLN A 16 -20.13 4.85 -92.59
N SER A 17 -20.55 5.78 -91.73
CA SER A 17 -21.91 6.36 -91.74
C SER A 17 -22.08 7.53 -92.72
N GLY A 18 -21.02 7.90 -93.45
CA GLY A 18 -21.05 8.95 -94.49
C GLY A 18 -20.60 10.33 -94.02
N MET A 19 -20.01 10.48 -92.82
CA MET A 19 -19.35 11.72 -92.42
C MET A 19 -17.98 11.85 -93.10
N ASP A 20 -17.61 13.09 -93.47
CA ASP A 20 -16.26 13.38 -93.98
C ASP A 20 -15.20 13.13 -92.89
N THR A 21 -14.05 12.58 -93.29
CA THR A 21 -12.94 12.15 -92.41
C THR A 21 -12.55 13.21 -91.37
N ARG A 22 -12.49 14.49 -91.73
CA ARG A 22 -12.16 15.55 -90.74
C ARG A 22 -13.27 15.74 -89.72
N GLN A 23 -14.53 15.62 -90.13
CA GLN A 23 -15.67 15.78 -89.24
C GLN A 23 -15.81 14.59 -88.30
N ALA A 24 -15.58 13.36 -88.80
CA ALA A 24 -15.58 12.15 -88.01
C ALA A 24 -14.52 12.19 -86.90
N HIS A 25 -13.27 12.54 -87.25
CA HIS A 25 -12.19 12.69 -86.27
C HIS A 25 -12.41 13.84 -85.28
N ALA A 26 -12.94 14.98 -85.73
CA ALA A 26 -13.26 16.09 -84.83
C ALA A 26 -14.37 15.70 -83.85
N CYS A 27 -15.40 14.99 -84.32
CA CYS A 27 -16.50 14.50 -83.50
C CYS A 27 -16.04 13.44 -82.49
N ALA A 28 -15.24 12.45 -82.91
CA ALA A 28 -14.67 11.44 -82.03
C ALA A 28 -13.79 12.06 -80.93
N THR A 29 -12.97 13.06 -81.27
CA THR A 29 -12.15 13.79 -80.29
C THR A 29 -13.00 14.59 -79.30
N GLN A 30 -14.06 15.27 -79.76
CA GLN A 30 -14.99 16.01 -78.88
C GLN A 30 -15.77 15.07 -77.97
N MET A 31 -16.27 13.95 -78.50
CA MET A 31 -16.95 12.92 -77.71
C MET A 31 -16.03 12.36 -76.63
N HIS A 32 -14.78 12.04 -76.98
CA HIS A 32 -13.77 11.55 -76.05
C HIS A 32 -13.43 12.57 -74.95
N LEU A 33 -13.30 13.85 -75.31
CA LEU A 33 -13.13 14.95 -74.35
C LEU A 33 -14.32 15.07 -73.39
N VAL A 34 -15.55 14.96 -73.88
CA VAL A 34 -16.77 15.03 -73.06
C VAL A 34 -16.89 13.82 -72.13
N THR A 35 -16.54 12.62 -72.61
CA THR A 35 -16.54 11.40 -71.77
C THR A 35 -15.47 11.48 -70.68
N HIS A 36 -14.24 11.92 -70.99
CA HIS A 36 -13.19 12.09 -69.98
C HIS A 36 -13.49 13.22 -68.99
N ALA A 37 -14.08 14.32 -69.45
CA ALA A 37 -14.52 15.40 -68.57
C ALA A 37 -15.60 14.95 -67.58
N ARG A 38 -16.39 13.91 -67.91
CA ARG A 38 -17.42 13.32 -67.05
C ARG A 38 -16.83 12.37 -65.99
N GLU A 39 -15.70 11.74 -66.28
CA GLU A 39 -14.98 10.85 -65.34
C GLU A 39 -13.97 11.62 -64.46
N ALA A 40 -13.59 12.83 -64.87
CA ALA A 40 -12.73 13.69 -64.08
C ALA A 40 -13.46 14.16 -62.81
N VAL A 41 -12.81 13.98 -61.65
CA VAL A 41 -13.29 14.54 -60.38
C VAL A 41 -13.49 16.05 -60.54
N THR A 42 -14.72 16.48 -60.32
CA THR A 42 -15.07 17.89 -60.44
C THR A 42 -14.68 18.65 -59.17
N ARG A 43 -14.47 19.97 -59.28
CA ARG A 43 -14.17 20.82 -58.12
C ARG A 43 -15.22 20.67 -56.98
N PRO A 44 -16.54 20.65 -57.24
CA PRO A 44 -17.55 20.43 -56.20
C PRO A 44 -17.43 19.08 -55.49
N GLU A 45 -17.11 18.00 -56.22
CA GLU A 45 -16.91 16.68 -55.64
C GLU A 45 -15.66 16.64 -54.74
N ALA A 46 -14.57 17.28 -55.18
CA ALA A 46 -13.37 17.44 -54.36
C ALA A 46 -13.64 18.27 -53.09
N GLU A 47 -14.40 19.36 -53.20
CA GLU A 47 -14.80 20.19 -52.05
C GLU A 47 -15.69 19.43 -51.06
N ALA A 48 -16.65 18.65 -51.57
CA ALA A 48 -17.50 17.80 -50.75
C ALA A 48 -16.66 16.75 -50.00
N PHE A 49 -15.72 16.08 -50.69
CA PHE A 49 -14.83 15.11 -50.08
C PHE A 49 -13.92 15.74 -48.99
N VAL A 50 -13.33 16.91 -49.27
CA VAL A 50 -12.51 17.65 -48.29
C VAL A 50 -13.35 18.05 -47.07
N ASN A 51 -14.59 18.48 -47.26
CA ASN A 51 -15.48 18.86 -46.16
C ASN A 51 -15.86 17.64 -45.30
N THR A 52 -16.13 16.49 -45.92
CA THR A 52 -16.36 15.22 -45.21
C THR A 52 -15.13 14.84 -44.38
N LEU A 53 -13.93 14.86 -44.97
CA LEU A 53 -12.69 14.58 -44.24
C LEU A 53 -12.46 15.54 -43.08
N ARG A 54 -12.73 16.84 -43.26
CA ARG A 54 -12.63 17.83 -42.17
C ARG A 54 -13.60 17.51 -41.04
N ALA A 55 -14.83 17.11 -41.36
CA ALA A 55 -15.83 16.73 -40.37
C ALA A 55 -15.41 15.46 -39.60
N GLU A 56 -14.90 14.45 -40.30
CA GLU A 56 -14.38 13.23 -39.68
C GLU A 56 -13.17 13.51 -38.77
N ILE A 57 -12.22 14.34 -39.21
CA ILE A 57 -11.09 14.77 -38.40
C ILE A 57 -11.56 15.53 -37.14
N ALA A 58 -12.54 16.42 -37.28
CA ALA A 58 -13.11 17.15 -36.15
C ALA A 58 -13.77 16.20 -35.14
N LYS A 59 -14.53 15.22 -35.63
CA LYS A 59 -15.15 14.18 -34.80
C LYS A 59 -14.09 13.33 -34.07
N ALA A 60 -13.07 12.85 -34.79
CA ALA A 60 -11.99 12.07 -34.20
C ALA A 60 -11.22 12.87 -33.14
N ARG A 61 -10.96 14.17 -33.37
CA ARG A 61 -10.36 15.05 -32.36
C ARG A 61 -11.22 15.21 -31.11
N ALA A 62 -12.54 15.36 -31.27
CA ALA A 62 -13.46 15.47 -30.15
C ALA A 62 -13.51 14.17 -29.34
N GLU A 63 -13.55 13.03 -30.01
CA GLU A 63 -13.55 11.71 -29.36
C GLU A 63 -12.24 11.45 -28.61
N LEU A 64 -11.09 11.73 -29.22
CA LEU A 64 -9.79 11.64 -28.53
C LEU A 64 -9.72 12.59 -27.33
N GLY A 65 -10.26 13.80 -27.46
CA GLY A 65 -10.33 14.76 -26.35
C GLY A 65 -11.15 14.24 -25.18
N ALA A 66 -12.29 13.59 -25.45
CA ALA A 66 -13.12 12.96 -24.44
C ALA A 66 -12.39 11.79 -23.77
N GLN A 67 -11.79 10.88 -24.54
CA GLN A 67 -11.02 9.75 -24.01
C GLN A 67 -9.85 10.21 -23.12
N ILE A 68 -9.13 11.27 -23.52
CA ILE A 68 -8.06 11.85 -22.69
C ILE A 68 -8.61 12.40 -21.37
N ALA A 69 -9.76 13.07 -21.40
CA ALA A 69 -10.40 13.59 -20.19
C ALA A 69 -10.84 12.45 -19.26
N ASP A 70 -11.43 11.39 -19.81
CA ASP A 70 -11.85 10.22 -19.04
C ASP A 70 -10.66 9.51 -18.38
N VAL A 71 -9.59 9.26 -19.13
CA VAL A 71 -8.35 8.67 -18.59
C VAL A 71 -7.76 9.56 -17.50
N LYS A 72 -7.73 10.88 -17.69
CA LYS A 72 -7.22 11.81 -16.67
C LYS A 72 -8.05 11.76 -15.38
N ASN A 73 -9.37 11.69 -15.51
CA ASN A 73 -10.28 11.60 -14.36
C ASN A 73 -10.09 10.27 -13.63
N GLU A 74 -10.00 9.16 -14.36
CA GLU A 74 -9.75 7.83 -13.80
C GLU A 74 -8.41 7.77 -13.05
N PHE A 75 -7.33 8.26 -13.65
CA PHE A 75 -6.04 8.35 -12.96
C PHE A 75 -6.10 9.23 -11.70
N SER A 76 -6.85 10.33 -11.75
CA SER A 76 -7.01 11.22 -10.59
C SER A 76 -7.79 10.53 -9.46
N ALA A 77 -8.81 9.74 -9.79
CA ALA A 77 -9.56 8.93 -8.82
C ALA A 77 -8.66 7.85 -8.20
N GLN A 78 -7.93 7.09 -9.01
CA GLN A 78 -7.00 6.07 -8.53
C GLN A 78 -5.91 6.65 -7.60
N ILE A 79 -5.38 7.84 -7.92
CA ILE A 79 -4.43 8.53 -7.04
C ILE A 79 -5.08 8.91 -5.69
N ALA A 80 -6.33 9.37 -5.72
CA ALA A 80 -7.06 9.71 -4.50
C ALA A 80 -7.32 8.48 -3.63
N ASP A 81 -7.71 7.36 -4.24
CA ASP A 81 -7.95 6.08 -3.57
C ASP A 81 -6.67 5.54 -2.93
N VAL A 82 -5.56 5.48 -3.68
CA VAL A 82 -4.25 5.05 -3.15
C VAL A 82 -3.80 5.95 -2.00
N ARG A 83 -4.03 7.26 -2.08
CA ARG A 83 -3.71 8.18 -0.98
C ARG A 83 -4.58 7.91 0.25
N ALA A 84 -5.86 7.60 0.07
CA ALA A 84 -6.76 7.27 1.17
C ALA A 84 -6.35 5.95 1.85
N GLU A 85 -6.08 4.90 1.08
CA GLU A 85 -5.59 3.61 1.59
C GLU A 85 -4.27 3.76 2.34
N PHE A 86 -3.31 4.52 1.78
CA PHE A 86 -2.04 4.77 2.45
C PHE A 86 -2.20 5.50 3.78
N ASN A 87 -3.09 6.50 3.85
CA ASN A 87 -3.38 7.20 5.10
C ASN A 87 -4.06 6.28 6.13
N ALA A 88 -4.95 5.39 5.70
CA ALA A 88 -5.57 4.39 6.56
C ALA A 88 -4.52 3.45 7.16
N HIS A 89 -3.64 2.88 6.33
CA HIS A 89 -2.54 2.05 6.81
C HIS A 89 -1.62 2.77 7.80
N ILE A 90 -1.32 4.05 7.60
CA ILE A 90 -0.55 4.84 8.57
C ILE A 90 -1.30 4.95 9.91
N ALA A 91 -2.61 5.18 9.87
CA ALA A 91 -3.42 5.27 11.08
C ALA A 91 -3.44 3.94 11.85
N ASP A 92 -3.60 2.82 11.12
CA ASP A 92 -3.61 1.48 11.70
C ASP A 92 -2.26 1.15 12.35
N ILE A 93 -1.14 1.37 11.66
CA ILE A 93 0.21 1.16 12.21
C ILE A 93 0.43 2.00 13.47
N ARG A 94 -0.03 3.26 13.48
CA ARG A 94 0.06 4.11 14.68
C ARG A 94 -0.77 3.55 15.84
N ALA A 95 -1.97 3.05 15.56
CA ALA A 95 -2.82 2.45 16.58
C ALA A 95 -2.19 1.18 17.16
N GLU A 96 -1.69 0.28 16.31
CA GLU A 96 -0.99 -0.94 16.71
C GLU A 96 0.25 -0.63 17.56
N PHE A 97 1.07 0.34 17.12
CA PHE A 97 2.26 0.74 17.85
C PHE A 97 1.94 1.31 19.24
N ASN A 98 0.91 2.17 19.33
CA ASN A 98 0.45 2.70 20.61
C ASN A 98 -0.09 1.60 21.53
N ALA A 99 -0.83 0.64 20.99
CA ALA A 99 -1.32 -0.52 21.75
C ALA A 99 -0.14 -1.35 22.28
N HIS A 100 0.90 -1.55 21.47
CA HIS A 100 2.09 -2.29 21.89
C HIS A 100 2.87 -1.57 23.00
N ILE A 101 3.02 -0.24 22.91
CA ILE A 101 3.61 0.57 23.98
C ILE A 101 2.80 0.42 25.28
N ALA A 102 1.47 0.48 25.20
CA ALA A 102 0.60 0.34 26.36
C ALA A 102 0.75 -1.04 27.02
N ASP A 103 0.80 -2.12 26.23
CA ASP A 103 1.05 -3.48 26.72
C ASP A 103 2.41 -3.60 27.42
N ILE A 104 3.47 -3.08 26.80
CA ILE A 104 4.82 -3.09 27.39
C ILE A 104 4.82 -2.35 28.73
N ASN A 105 4.22 -1.16 28.79
CA ASN A 105 4.15 -0.39 30.04
C ASN A 105 3.39 -1.14 31.13
N ALA A 106 2.23 -1.74 30.81
CA ALA A 106 1.46 -2.53 31.76
C ALA A 106 2.26 -3.74 32.28
N ARG A 107 3.01 -4.42 31.40
CA ARG A 107 3.89 -5.52 31.79
C ARG A 107 5.04 -5.07 32.69
N LEU A 108 5.67 -3.95 32.38
CA LEU A 108 6.74 -3.37 33.21
C LEU A 108 6.23 -2.96 34.59
N ASP A 109 5.06 -2.32 34.66
CA ASP A 109 4.43 -1.95 35.93
C ASP A 109 4.10 -3.18 36.78
N SER A 110 3.55 -4.24 36.15
CA SER A 110 3.29 -5.51 36.82
C SER A 110 4.58 -6.15 37.35
N GLN A 111 5.66 -6.17 36.54
CA GLN A 111 6.95 -6.73 36.96
C GLN A 111 7.57 -5.91 38.10
N ALA A 112 7.47 -4.58 38.05
CA ALA A 112 7.95 -3.72 39.12
C ALA A 112 7.17 -3.94 40.42
N ALA A 113 5.84 -4.09 40.34
CA ALA A 113 5.00 -4.41 41.49
C ALA A 113 5.36 -5.77 42.10
N GLN A 114 5.53 -6.80 41.26
CA GLN A 114 5.94 -8.13 41.69
C GLN A 114 7.31 -8.11 42.36
N THR A 115 8.28 -7.40 41.78
CA THR A 115 9.63 -7.27 42.34
C THR A 115 9.60 -6.58 43.71
N ARG A 116 8.80 -5.52 43.88
CA ARG A 116 8.61 -4.87 45.18
C ARG A 116 7.99 -5.82 46.21
N ALA A 117 6.97 -6.58 45.83
CA ALA A 117 6.33 -7.56 46.70
C ALA A 117 7.31 -8.66 47.13
N ASP A 118 8.12 -9.16 46.20
CA ASP A 118 9.15 -10.17 46.49
C ASP A 118 10.23 -9.65 47.45
N MET A 119 10.68 -8.39 47.28
CA MET A 119 11.61 -7.74 48.20
C MET A 119 11.02 -7.60 49.61
N SER A 120 9.80 -7.07 49.74
CA SER A 120 9.14 -6.96 51.05
C SER A 120 8.91 -8.33 51.71
N ALA A 121 8.58 -9.36 50.93
CA ALA A 121 8.46 -10.72 51.44
C ALA A 121 9.82 -11.26 51.93
N MET A 122 10.91 -10.94 51.25
CA MET A 122 12.27 -11.31 51.65
C MET A 122 12.70 -10.59 52.94
N GLU A 123 12.44 -9.29 53.05
CA GLU A 123 12.69 -8.51 54.28
C GLU A 123 11.96 -9.13 55.48
N LEU A 124 10.67 -9.42 55.35
CA LEU A 124 9.89 -10.06 56.41
C LEU A 124 10.45 -11.45 56.79
N ARG A 125 10.89 -12.23 55.80
CA ARG A 125 11.53 -13.54 56.06
C ARG A 125 12.85 -13.37 56.82
N LEU A 126 13.64 -12.35 56.49
CA LEU A 126 14.90 -12.05 57.18
C LEU A 126 14.65 -11.59 58.62
N GLU A 127 13.69 -10.71 58.87
CA GLU A 127 13.30 -10.27 60.22
C GLU A 127 12.85 -11.45 61.08
N LYS A 128 11.94 -12.29 60.56
CA LYS A 128 11.48 -13.50 61.27
C LYS A 128 12.63 -14.45 61.59
N ARG A 129 13.57 -14.63 60.66
CA ARG A 129 14.76 -15.47 60.88
C ARG A 129 15.69 -14.87 61.93
N MET A 130 15.93 -13.55 61.92
CA MET A 130 16.75 -12.89 62.93
C MET A 130 16.13 -13.03 64.33
N VAL A 131 14.83 -12.79 64.47
CA VAL A 131 14.12 -12.94 65.75
C VAL A 131 14.19 -14.39 66.23
N ALA A 132 13.97 -15.36 65.34
CA ALA A 132 14.07 -16.78 65.69
C ALA A 132 15.49 -17.16 66.15
N LEU A 133 16.53 -16.67 65.46
CA LEU A 133 17.92 -16.88 65.86
C LEU A 133 18.21 -16.24 67.22
N PHE A 134 17.77 -15.00 67.44
CA PHE A 134 17.94 -14.30 68.72
C PHE A 134 17.34 -15.10 69.87
N TRP A 135 16.10 -15.58 69.73
CA TRP A 135 15.46 -16.42 70.74
C TRP A 135 16.20 -17.74 70.97
N ARG A 136 16.74 -18.37 69.92
CA ARG A 136 17.55 -19.59 70.05
C ARG A 136 18.85 -19.34 70.83
N PHE A 137 19.55 -18.25 70.52
CA PHE A 137 20.75 -17.85 71.26
C PHE A 137 20.42 -17.52 72.73
N PHE A 138 19.38 -16.73 72.97
CA PHE A 138 18.94 -16.37 74.31
C PHE A 138 18.56 -17.59 75.14
N ALA A 139 17.75 -18.50 74.59
CA ALA A 139 17.41 -19.76 75.24
C ALA A 139 18.66 -20.59 75.57
N GLY A 140 19.65 -20.63 74.68
CA GLY A 140 20.94 -21.29 74.92
C GLY A 140 21.73 -20.67 76.08
N ILE A 141 21.80 -19.34 76.16
CA ILE A 141 22.47 -18.62 77.26
C ILE A 141 21.77 -18.90 78.60
N VAL A 142 20.44 -18.85 78.63
CA VAL A 142 19.65 -19.14 79.84
C VAL A 142 19.89 -20.58 80.30
N ALA A 143 19.89 -21.56 79.39
CA ALA A 143 20.18 -22.95 79.72
C ALA A 143 21.63 -23.16 80.21
N PHE A 144 22.60 -22.45 79.62
CA PHE A 144 23.99 -22.53 80.03
C PHE A 144 24.23 -21.92 81.43
N THR A 145 23.65 -20.74 81.68
CA THR A 145 23.77 -20.05 82.98
C THR A 145 23.10 -20.82 84.10
N SER A 146 21.94 -21.45 83.85
CA SER A 146 21.27 -22.30 84.85
C SER A 146 22.08 -23.57 85.17
N LEU A 147 22.69 -24.20 84.16
CA LEU A 147 23.60 -25.32 84.37
C LEU A 147 24.82 -24.90 85.21
N LEU A 148 25.46 -23.78 84.87
CA LEU A 148 26.60 -23.23 85.60
C LEU A 148 26.24 -22.94 87.08
N ALA A 149 25.11 -22.29 87.31
CA ALA A 149 24.61 -22.00 88.66
C ALA A 149 24.36 -23.29 89.47
N THR A 150 23.80 -24.31 88.84
CA THR A 150 23.56 -25.62 89.47
C THR A 150 24.87 -26.29 89.88
N VAL A 151 25.90 -26.25 89.03
CA VAL A 151 27.24 -26.78 89.33
C VAL A 151 27.86 -26.03 90.51
N VAL A 152 27.86 -24.69 90.48
CA VAL A 152 28.42 -23.87 91.57
C VAL A 152 27.74 -24.17 92.90
N LEU A 153 26.41 -24.23 92.91
CA LEU A 153 25.63 -24.50 94.12
C LEU A 153 25.89 -25.92 94.65
N THR A 154 26.09 -26.88 93.76
CA THR A 154 26.51 -28.24 94.11
C THR A 154 27.89 -28.23 94.77
N VAL A 155 28.88 -27.54 94.20
CA VAL A 155 30.24 -27.45 94.77
C VAL A 155 30.22 -26.82 96.17
N ILE A 156 29.48 -25.71 96.37
CA ILE A 156 29.34 -25.06 97.69
C ILE A 156 28.77 -26.03 98.73
N ARG A 157 27.79 -26.86 98.35
CA ARG A 157 27.19 -27.84 99.26
C ARG A 157 28.14 -28.96 99.67
N TYR A 158 29.10 -29.31 98.82
CA TYR A 158 30.08 -30.38 99.07
C TYR A 158 31.39 -29.88 99.70
N LEU A 159 31.57 -28.58 99.90
CA LEU A 159 32.70 -28.04 100.68
C LEU A 159 32.51 -28.38 102.16
N PRO A 160 33.50 -29.01 102.83
CA PRO A 160 33.40 -29.33 104.25
C PRO A 160 33.21 -28.04 105.06
N PRO A 161 32.35 -28.02 106.10
CA PRO A 161 32.15 -26.85 106.92
C PRO A 161 33.51 -26.43 107.51
N ALA A 162 33.88 -25.17 107.32
CA ALA A 162 35.09 -24.61 107.92
C ALA A 162 35.05 -24.92 109.42
N ALA A 163 35.98 -25.77 109.88
CA ALA A 163 36.14 -26.06 111.29
C ALA A 163 36.36 -24.72 111.99
N GLY A 164 35.45 -24.38 112.91
CA GLY A 164 35.53 -23.16 113.70
C GLY A 164 36.87 -23.08 114.42
N GLY A 165 37.50 -21.92 114.29
CA GLY A 165 38.64 -21.45 115.05
C GLY A 165 38.55 -19.93 115.13
#